data_AF-A0A1Q9CYH3-F1
#
_entry.id   AF-A0A1Q9CYH3-F1
#
_cell.length_a   1.000
_cell.length_b   1.000
_cell.length_c   1.000
_cell.angle_alpha   90.00
_cell.angle_beta   90.00
_cell.angle_gamma   90.00
#
_symmetry.space_group_name_H-M   'P 1'
#
loop_
_entity.id
_entity.type
_entity.pdbx_description
1 polymer ?
#
loop_
_entity_poly.entity_id
_entity_poly.type
_entity_poly.pdbx_seq_one_letter_code
_entity_poly.pdbx_strand_id
1 'polypeptide(L)'
;MELSCFQIPFAFVSSPQAHLMGPLGKARDMGLSSSVCPEWSSQQWPQAFATSPWTRPLLTVSFRALWAAIFTAHVLWNWWVRRDDGAYHFIFLTVQASWIEAVDLILQWVVAMLGFPYVQNHMVAPAEPWLVRISMALNSLSQPLSMTVAVLFWVLIYPGGELPYMDVFLHGINAGLLLINLIFTRIPFSCARVGWLFLYQIIYVGWTYVHYALRIGMAGGCWSCPRDETAQCVELYPQDECPIYATFDWHHPLAAARLGFGLASVLIILVQALYVGLVSCRDAHDKKIDLGASETPRELPEFVPLDHLVVPRMTPTDFASFLLTIEDVACLFVGPCLVASAMSVRGNARRPGRWLRRLLMASGGLCLALQAAPSFTGVAQLSRTLPTQRYAASKGFGDSEAAPEKNAKEAGSEKKTSIMKNKKSSKTKALTKQRLSDLRDKTLALRQKREEELDEYEIGKAMIAKYGREVAVMPPPVAERVAKRGMVIGGSFYATMLAVFGFGIVLFKTQEIIIPPTLMAFVTLALLALAIFGGAYGMMSASWDPDKEGSALGTEEFSENMQILGEGFRKATLEEDYEKALEARNERRKLLEAKEKKKTELLNK
;
A
#
# COMPACT_ATOMS: atom_id res chain seq x y z
N MET A 1 2.82 -34.36 19.76
CA MET A 1 2.63 -33.06 19.07
C MET A 1 2.22 -33.38 17.65
N GLU A 2 0.92 -33.44 17.41
CA GLU A 2 0.31 -33.93 16.17
C GLU A 2 0.19 -32.79 15.15
N LEU A 3 0.82 -32.97 13.99
CA LEU A 3 0.57 -32.21 12.76
C LEU A 3 -0.44 -33.01 11.94
N SER A 4 -1.72 -32.77 12.17
CA SER A 4 -2.83 -33.43 11.47
C SER A 4 -3.42 -32.47 10.44
N CYS A 5 -2.81 -32.42 9.25
CA CYS A 5 -3.39 -31.82 8.05
C CYS A 5 -2.78 -32.53 6.84
N PHE A 6 -3.32 -33.70 6.45
CA PHE A 6 -3.38 -34.23 5.07
C PHE A 6 -3.88 -35.68 5.10
N GLN A 7 -5.19 -35.87 4.94
CA GLN A 7 -5.76 -37.14 4.46
C GLN A 7 -6.88 -36.81 3.47
N ILE A 8 -6.73 -37.32 2.25
CA ILE A 8 -7.70 -37.22 1.16
C ILE A 8 -8.34 -38.61 0.99
N PRO A 9 -9.67 -38.75 1.10
CA PRO A 9 -10.36 -39.89 0.48
C PRO A 9 -11.30 -39.42 -0.63
N PHE A 10 -11.12 -40.00 -1.81
CA PHE A 10 -12.06 -39.94 -2.93
C PHE A 10 -13.20 -40.94 -2.70
N ALA A 11 -14.44 -40.47 -2.60
CA ALA A 11 -15.63 -41.28 -2.84
C ALA A 11 -16.76 -40.40 -3.37
N PHE A 12 -17.19 -40.66 -4.61
CA PHE A 12 -18.37 -40.05 -5.23
C PHE A 12 -19.62 -40.81 -4.75
N VAL A 13 -20.53 -40.13 -4.06
CA VAL A 13 -21.91 -40.60 -3.87
C VAL A 13 -22.84 -39.44 -4.22
N SER A 14 -23.62 -39.62 -5.27
CA SER A 14 -24.70 -38.72 -5.67
C SER A 14 -25.95 -39.00 -4.83
N SER A 15 -26.60 -37.94 -4.32
CA SER A 15 -27.97 -38.02 -3.80
C SER A 15 -28.74 -36.74 -4.13
N PRO A 16 -30.05 -36.81 -4.48
CA PRO A 16 -30.82 -35.68 -4.97
C PRO A 16 -31.52 -34.88 -3.85
N GLN A 17 -31.80 -33.62 -4.19
CA GLN A 17 -32.41 -32.57 -3.38
C GLN A 17 -33.76 -32.94 -2.73
N ALA A 18 -34.00 -32.38 -1.54
CA ALA A 18 -35.34 -32.06 -1.06
C ALA A 18 -35.35 -30.78 -0.21
N HIS A 19 -36.32 -29.91 -0.51
CA HIS A 19 -36.67 -28.65 0.13
C HIS A 19 -37.09 -28.81 1.60
N LEU A 20 -36.65 -27.88 2.48
CA LEU A 20 -37.45 -27.30 3.59
C LEU A 20 -36.62 -26.21 4.32
N MET A 21 -37.12 -24.97 4.35
CA MET A 21 -36.54 -23.87 5.12
C MET A 21 -36.96 -23.94 6.59
N GLY A 22 -35.98 -23.91 7.50
CA GLY A 22 -36.14 -23.72 8.94
C GLY A 22 -35.06 -22.76 9.49
N PRO A 23 -35.26 -22.15 10.68
CA PRO A 23 -34.51 -20.97 11.11
C PRO A 23 -33.09 -21.31 11.59
N LEU A 24 -32.12 -20.80 10.83
CA LEU A 24 -30.69 -20.56 11.10
C LEU A 24 -30.15 -21.07 12.45
N GLY A 25 -29.91 -22.38 12.49
CA GLY A 25 -28.93 -23.00 13.37
C GLY A 25 -27.54 -22.99 12.70
N LYS A 26 -26.51 -22.66 13.48
CA LYS A 26 -25.08 -22.83 13.14
C LYS A 26 -24.82 -24.22 12.56
N ALA A 27 -24.69 -24.30 11.24
CA ALA A 27 -24.19 -25.50 10.57
C ALA A 27 -22.68 -25.36 10.34
N ARG A 28 -21.93 -26.34 10.87
CA ARG A 28 -20.55 -26.61 10.50
C ARG A 28 -20.55 -27.14 9.07
N ASP A 29 -20.05 -26.35 8.14
CA ASP A 29 -19.73 -26.81 6.79
C ASP A 29 -18.33 -27.45 6.79
N MET A 30 -18.29 -28.79 6.87
CA MET A 30 -17.15 -29.58 6.41
C MET A 30 -17.54 -30.22 5.08
N GLY A 31 -17.10 -29.60 3.99
CA GLY A 31 -17.30 -30.12 2.65
C GLY A 31 -17.02 -29.03 1.63
N LEU A 32 -15.75 -28.89 1.24
CA LEU A 32 -15.27 -28.11 0.08
C LEU A 32 -16.20 -26.95 -0.32
N SER A 33 -16.27 -25.90 0.52
CA SER A 33 -16.77 -24.63 0.01
C SER A 33 -15.76 -24.15 -1.02
N SER A 34 -16.07 -24.34 -2.30
CA SER A 34 -15.40 -23.69 -3.42
C SER A 34 -15.65 -22.18 -3.42
N SER A 35 -15.92 -21.56 -2.27
CA SER A 35 -16.10 -20.13 -2.16
C SER A 35 -14.77 -19.45 -2.41
N VAL A 36 -14.52 -19.22 -3.69
CA VAL A 36 -13.68 -18.12 -4.20
C VAL A 36 -14.11 -16.80 -3.52
N CYS A 37 -15.35 -16.73 -3.02
CA CYS A 37 -15.93 -15.63 -2.27
C CYS A 37 -15.29 -15.45 -0.88
N PRO A 38 -14.82 -14.23 -0.55
CA PRO A 38 -14.43 -13.82 0.81
C PRO A 38 -15.59 -13.88 1.81
N GLU A 39 -15.29 -13.70 3.10
CA GLU A 39 -16.26 -13.56 4.20
C GLU A 39 -17.19 -12.33 4.11
N TRP A 40 -17.05 -11.50 3.08
CA TRP A 40 -17.97 -10.40 2.81
C TRP A 40 -19.28 -10.88 2.16
N SER A 41 -20.34 -10.09 2.32
CA SER A 41 -21.59 -10.35 1.60
C SER A 41 -21.40 -10.18 0.09
N SER A 42 -22.13 -10.95 -0.71
CA SER A 42 -22.09 -10.89 -2.18
C SER A 42 -22.44 -9.51 -2.75
N GLN A 43 -22.97 -8.59 -1.95
CA GLN A 43 -23.33 -7.22 -2.34
C GLN A 43 -22.23 -6.19 -2.04
N GLN A 44 -21.16 -6.57 -1.32
CA GLN A 44 -20.07 -5.64 -0.98
C GLN A 44 -19.04 -5.48 -2.09
N TRP A 45 -19.18 -6.20 -3.22
CA TRP A 45 -18.21 -6.17 -4.31
C TRP A 45 -17.82 -4.80 -4.85
N PRO A 46 -18.72 -3.81 -4.96
CA PRO A 46 -18.32 -2.49 -5.39
C PRO A 46 -17.37 -1.81 -4.41
N GLN A 47 -17.50 -2.07 -3.11
CA GLN A 47 -16.64 -1.46 -2.10
C GLN A 47 -15.20 -1.98 -2.23
N ALA A 48 -14.97 -3.29 -2.34
CA ALA A 48 -13.58 -3.77 -2.44
C ALA A 48 -12.87 -3.34 -3.73
N PHE A 49 -13.61 -3.24 -4.83
CA PHE A 49 -13.02 -2.93 -6.13
C PHE A 49 -12.95 -1.43 -6.42
N ALA A 50 -13.97 -0.65 -6.08
CA ALA A 50 -14.05 0.77 -6.42
C ALA A 50 -13.65 1.72 -5.28
N THR A 51 -13.25 1.21 -4.11
CA THR A 51 -12.72 2.05 -3.02
C THR A 51 -11.35 1.62 -2.52
N SER A 52 -10.74 2.54 -1.78
CA SER A 52 -9.42 2.42 -1.19
C SER A 52 -9.46 3.03 0.22
N PRO A 53 -8.64 2.55 1.16
CA PRO A 53 -8.54 3.16 2.49
C PRO A 53 -8.07 4.63 2.46
N TRP A 54 -7.36 5.04 1.40
CA TRP A 54 -6.68 6.34 1.35
C TRP A 54 -7.18 7.28 0.26
N THR A 55 -8.02 6.80 -0.66
CA THR A 55 -8.42 7.59 -1.84
C THR A 55 -9.92 7.60 -2.04
N ARG A 56 -10.40 8.66 -2.71
CA ARG A 56 -11.80 8.76 -3.13
C ARG A 56 -12.10 7.72 -4.23
N PRO A 57 -13.36 7.24 -4.35
CA PRO A 57 -13.69 6.18 -5.30
C PRO A 57 -13.27 6.47 -6.76
N LEU A 58 -13.46 7.70 -7.22
CA LEU A 58 -13.07 8.10 -8.59
C LEU A 58 -11.55 7.96 -8.79
N LEU A 59 -10.76 8.40 -7.81
CA LEU A 59 -9.30 8.29 -7.85
C LEU A 59 -8.85 6.82 -7.80
N THR A 60 -9.54 5.96 -7.04
CA THR A 60 -9.28 4.51 -7.03
C THR A 60 -9.51 3.89 -8.41
N VAL A 61 -10.60 4.24 -9.07
CA VAL A 61 -10.91 3.73 -10.42
C VAL A 61 -9.89 4.22 -11.45
N SER A 62 -9.52 5.52 -11.41
CA SER A 62 -8.47 6.08 -12.26
C SER A 62 -7.10 5.46 -12.01
N PHE A 63 -6.76 5.20 -10.74
CA PHE A 63 -5.53 4.50 -10.36
C PHE A 63 -5.46 3.10 -10.98
N ARG A 64 -6.55 2.33 -10.92
CA ARG A 64 -6.62 1.00 -11.57
C ARG A 64 -6.51 1.09 -13.09
N ALA A 65 -7.13 2.10 -13.70
CA ALA A 65 -7.02 2.34 -15.14
C ALA A 65 -5.56 2.58 -15.55
N LEU A 66 -4.84 3.40 -14.78
CA LEU A 66 -3.43 3.67 -14.99
C LEU A 66 -2.58 2.39 -14.85
N TRP A 67 -2.81 1.59 -13.81
CA TRP A 67 -2.09 0.32 -13.61
C TRP A 67 -2.33 -0.65 -14.76
N ALA A 68 -3.58 -0.82 -15.19
CA ALA A 68 -3.93 -1.65 -16.33
C ALA A 68 -3.23 -1.17 -17.61
N ALA A 69 -3.21 0.15 -17.85
CA ALA A 69 -2.53 0.73 -19.01
C ALA A 69 -1.00 0.50 -18.98
N ILE A 70 -0.35 0.70 -17.83
CA ILE A 70 1.09 0.47 -17.65
C ILE A 70 1.44 -0.98 -17.96
N PHE A 71 0.76 -1.95 -17.36
CA PHE A 71 1.07 -3.37 -17.56
C PHE A 71 0.78 -3.81 -19.00
N THR A 72 -0.34 -3.36 -19.58
CA THR A 72 -0.66 -3.64 -20.97
C THR A 72 0.41 -3.10 -21.91
N ALA A 73 0.86 -1.85 -21.71
CA ALA A 73 1.91 -1.24 -22.52
C ALA A 73 3.22 -2.02 -22.41
N HIS A 74 3.62 -2.47 -21.23
CA HIS A 74 4.85 -3.24 -21.03
C HIS A 74 4.77 -4.65 -21.63
N VAL A 75 3.62 -5.33 -21.52
CA VAL A 75 3.42 -6.65 -22.15
C VAL A 75 3.46 -6.52 -23.67
N LEU A 76 2.80 -5.52 -24.24
CA LEU A 76 2.83 -5.25 -25.67
C LEU A 76 4.22 -4.82 -26.16
N TRP A 77 4.94 -3.99 -25.39
CA TRP A 77 6.33 -3.64 -25.68
C TRP A 77 7.20 -4.90 -25.69
N ASN A 78 7.12 -5.72 -24.64
CA ASN A 78 7.90 -6.95 -24.51
C ASN A 78 7.68 -7.86 -25.72
N TRP A 79 6.41 -8.09 -26.07
CA TRP A 79 6.04 -8.87 -27.24
C TRP A 79 6.56 -8.26 -28.55
N TRP A 80 6.49 -6.93 -28.71
CA TRP A 80 7.00 -6.25 -29.89
C TRP A 80 8.52 -6.39 -30.05
N VAL A 81 9.27 -6.20 -28.96
CA VAL A 81 10.74 -6.32 -28.96
C VAL A 81 11.17 -7.75 -29.23
N ARG A 82 10.43 -8.74 -28.73
CA ARG A 82 10.71 -10.17 -28.89
C ARG A 82 9.85 -10.87 -29.94
N ARG A 83 9.30 -10.11 -30.90
CA ARG A 83 8.41 -10.66 -31.93
C ARG A 83 9.10 -11.72 -32.80
N ASP A 84 10.42 -11.62 -32.94
CA ASP A 84 11.21 -12.53 -33.75
C ASP A 84 11.36 -13.92 -33.08
N ASP A 85 11.14 -14.01 -31.76
CA ASP A 85 11.08 -15.27 -31.02
C ASP A 85 9.77 -16.05 -31.29
N GLY A 86 8.76 -15.40 -31.89
CA GLY A 86 7.50 -16.01 -32.27
C GLY A 86 6.78 -16.69 -31.08
N ALA A 87 6.36 -17.95 -31.28
CA ALA A 87 5.66 -18.72 -30.24
C ALA A 87 6.58 -19.11 -29.07
N TYR A 88 7.91 -19.15 -29.27
CA TYR A 88 8.87 -19.50 -28.22
C TYR A 88 8.89 -18.48 -27.08
N HIS A 89 8.50 -17.24 -27.35
CA HIS A 89 8.39 -16.20 -26.34
C HIS A 89 7.43 -16.57 -25.20
N PHE A 90 6.34 -17.29 -25.50
CA PHE A 90 5.31 -17.65 -24.51
C PHE A 90 5.70 -18.83 -23.62
N ILE A 91 6.86 -19.43 -23.83
CA ILE A 91 7.31 -20.62 -23.10
C ILE A 91 7.85 -20.24 -21.71
N PHE A 92 8.34 -19.01 -21.57
CA PHE A 92 8.93 -18.51 -20.33
C PHE A 92 7.88 -18.13 -19.28
N LEU A 93 8.11 -18.56 -18.03
CA LEU A 93 7.30 -18.27 -16.85
C LEU A 93 7.03 -16.79 -16.70
N THR A 94 8.06 -15.96 -16.83
CA THR A 94 7.97 -14.50 -16.71
C THR A 94 7.01 -13.90 -17.73
N VAL A 95 7.01 -14.42 -18.96
CA VAL A 95 6.12 -13.92 -20.01
C VAL A 95 4.69 -14.32 -19.69
N GLN A 96 4.44 -15.58 -19.35
CA GLN A 96 3.11 -16.05 -18.95
C GLN A 96 2.57 -15.28 -17.73
N ALA A 97 3.41 -15.07 -16.70
CA ALA A 97 3.08 -14.28 -15.52
C ALA A 97 2.69 -12.84 -15.91
N SER A 98 3.48 -12.16 -16.74
CA SER A 98 3.20 -10.78 -17.13
C SER A 98 1.87 -10.63 -17.90
N TRP A 99 1.48 -11.62 -18.70
CA TRP A 99 0.17 -11.65 -19.36
C TRP A 99 -0.96 -11.86 -18.36
N ILE A 100 -0.81 -12.78 -17.41
CA ILE A 100 -1.78 -13.01 -16.32
C ILE A 100 -1.95 -11.72 -15.49
N GLU A 101 -0.86 -11.04 -15.16
CA GLU A 101 -0.85 -9.78 -14.42
C GLU A 101 -1.59 -8.66 -15.17
N ALA A 102 -1.33 -8.51 -16.48
CA ALA A 102 -2.03 -7.51 -17.29
C ALA A 102 -3.54 -7.79 -17.38
N VAL A 103 -3.93 -9.04 -17.63
CA VAL A 103 -5.35 -9.45 -17.69
C VAL A 103 -6.05 -9.23 -16.36
N ASP A 104 -5.40 -9.59 -15.25
CA ASP A 104 -5.90 -9.34 -13.89
C ASP A 104 -6.17 -7.85 -13.66
N LEU A 105 -5.20 -6.98 -13.94
CA LEU A 105 -5.35 -5.53 -13.74
C LEU A 105 -6.43 -4.91 -14.64
N ILE A 106 -6.57 -5.37 -15.88
CA ILE A 106 -7.66 -4.95 -16.77
C ILE A 106 -9.02 -5.34 -16.17
N LEU A 107 -9.16 -6.59 -15.72
CA LEU A 107 -10.40 -7.07 -15.12
C LEU A 107 -10.73 -6.33 -13.82
N GLN A 108 -9.72 -6.08 -12.99
CA GLN A 108 -9.85 -5.28 -11.79
C GLN A 108 -10.34 -3.86 -12.07
N TRP A 109 -9.83 -3.21 -13.12
CA TRP A 109 -10.31 -1.90 -13.56
C TRP A 109 -11.75 -1.97 -14.07
N VAL A 110 -12.09 -2.96 -14.91
CA VAL A 110 -13.47 -3.14 -15.42
C VAL A 110 -14.46 -3.37 -14.27
N VAL A 111 -14.13 -4.23 -13.31
CA VAL A 111 -14.98 -4.47 -12.13
C VAL A 111 -15.11 -3.20 -11.29
N ALA A 112 -14.03 -2.44 -11.09
CA ALA A 112 -14.10 -1.17 -10.37
C ALA A 112 -15.01 -0.14 -11.08
N MET A 113 -14.94 -0.05 -12.41
CA MET A 113 -15.84 0.79 -13.21
C MET A 113 -17.31 0.39 -13.04
N LEU A 114 -17.60 -0.92 -13.04
CA LEU A 114 -18.96 -1.43 -12.83
C LEU A 114 -19.47 -1.16 -11.39
N GLY A 115 -18.57 -1.20 -10.40
CA GLY A 115 -18.90 -0.94 -9.00
C GLY A 115 -19.05 0.54 -8.67
N PHE A 116 -18.36 1.42 -9.39
CA PHE A 116 -18.28 2.84 -9.08
C PHE A 116 -19.64 3.55 -8.90
N PRO A 117 -20.66 3.35 -9.76
CA PRO A 117 -21.97 3.98 -9.57
C PRO A 117 -22.66 3.58 -8.27
N TYR A 118 -22.48 2.34 -7.79
CA TYR A 118 -23.07 1.86 -6.55
C TYR A 118 -22.45 2.54 -5.34
N VAL A 119 -21.12 2.67 -5.35
CA VAL A 119 -20.38 3.36 -4.28
C VAL A 119 -20.71 4.85 -4.28
N GLN A 120 -20.70 5.51 -5.44
CA GLN A 120 -20.93 6.94 -5.56
C GLN A 120 -22.33 7.36 -5.12
N ASN A 121 -23.34 6.56 -5.47
CA ASN A 121 -24.74 6.86 -5.17
C ASN A 121 -25.26 6.15 -3.90
N HIS A 122 -24.38 5.49 -3.13
CA HIS A 122 -24.74 4.71 -1.94
C HIS A 122 -25.87 3.69 -2.20
N MET A 123 -25.87 3.06 -3.38
CA MET A 123 -26.87 2.05 -3.75
C MET A 123 -26.45 0.67 -3.26
N VAL A 124 -27.43 -0.17 -2.95
CA VAL A 124 -27.21 -1.59 -2.69
C VAL A 124 -26.82 -2.27 -4.01
N ALA A 125 -25.69 -2.97 -4.02
CA ALA A 125 -25.25 -3.69 -5.21
C ALA A 125 -26.08 -4.95 -5.44
N PRO A 126 -26.26 -5.40 -6.69
CA PRO A 126 -26.73 -6.75 -6.95
C PRO A 126 -25.74 -7.79 -6.41
N ALA A 127 -26.17 -9.04 -6.37
CA ALA A 127 -25.26 -10.16 -6.11
C ALA A 127 -24.05 -10.10 -7.05
N GLU A 128 -22.88 -10.47 -6.53
CA GLU A 128 -21.61 -10.41 -7.25
C GLU A 128 -21.70 -11.07 -8.64
N PRO A 129 -21.31 -10.36 -9.71
CA PRO A 129 -21.25 -10.97 -11.04
C PRO A 129 -20.09 -11.98 -11.10
N TRP A 130 -20.20 -12.97 -11.99
CA TRP A 130 -19.15 -13.98 -12.20
C TRP A 130 -17.78 -13.37 -12.53
N LEU A 131 -17.76 -12.18 -13.16
CA LEU A 131 -16.55 -11.44 -13.48
C LEU A 131 -15.75 -11.06 -12.23
N VAL A 132 -16.43 -10.73 -11.12
CA VAL A 132 -15.77 -10.49 -9.81
C VAL A 132 -15.02 -11.73 -9.39
N ARG A 133 -15.64 -12.92 -9.45
CA ARG A 133 -15.01 -14.18 -9.04
C ARG A 133 -13.76 -14.48 -9.86
N ILE A 134 -13.78 -14.25 -11.16
CA ILE A 134 -12.61 -14.40 -12.03
C ILE A 134 -11.52 -13.41 -11.66
N SER A 135 -11.86 -12.13 -11.50
CA SER A 135 -10.87 -11.12 -11.09
C SER A 135 -10.25 -11.46 -9.73
N MET A 136 -11.03 -12.01 -8.80
CA MET A 136 -10.51 -12.46 -7.50
C MET A 136 -9.59 -13.67 -7.60
N ALA A 137 -9.92 -14.65 -8.45
CA ALA A 137 -9.06 -15.79 -8.71
C ALA A 137 -7.74 -15.36 -9.34
N LEU A 138 -7.80 -14.47 -10.36
CA LEU A 138 -6.62 -13.91 -11.00
C LEU A 138 -5.78 -13.06 -10.05
N ASN A 139 -6.37 -12.19 -9.24
CA ASN A 139 -5.63 -11.43 -8.23
C ASN A 139 -4.96 -12.35 -7.18
N SER A 140 -5.60 -13.47 -6.85
CA SER A 140 -5.02 -14.45 -5.92
C SER A 140 -3.85 -15.23 -6.54
N LEU A 141 -3.77 -15.27 -7.87
CA LEU A 141 -2.68 -15.90 -8.62
C LEU A 141 -1.57 -14.89 -8.96
N SER A 142 -1.91 -13.76 -9.58
CA SER A 142 -1.00 -12.74 -10.13
C SER A 142 -0.07 -12.16 -9.06
N GLN A 143 -0.63 -11.83 -7.90
CA GLN A 143 0.08 -11.20 -6.78
C GLN A 143 1.26 -12.06 -6.33
N PRO A 144 1.06 -13.29 -5.79
CA PRO A 144 2.18 -14.12 -5.36
C PRO A 144 3.00 -14.68 -6.53
N LEU A 145 2.43 -14.85 -7.73
CA LEU A 145 3.19 -15.29 -8.91
C LEU A 145 4.26 -14.26 -9.31
N SER A 146 3.92 -12.97 -9.37
CA SER A 146 4.86 -11.90 -9.71
C SER A 146 6.06 -11.85 -8.75
N MET A 147 5.79 -11.95 -7.45
CA MET A 147 6.82 -11.99 -6.41
C MET A 147 7.68 -13.26 -6.50
N THR A 148 7.04 -14.41 -6.80
CA THR A 148 7.76 -15.67 -7.00
C THR A 148 8.71 -15.58 -8.19
N VAL A 149 8.26 -15.04 -9.34
CA VAL A 149 9.10 -14.82 -10.52
C VAL A 149 10.24 -13.86 -10.21
N ALA A 150 9.98 -12.76 -9.50
CA ALA A 150 11.00 -11.81 -9.10
C ALA A 150 12.07 -12.48 -8.24
N VAL A 151 11.68 -13.20 -7.18
CA VAL A 151 12.62 -13.92 -6.31
C VAL A 151 13.41 -14.96 -7.10
N LEU A 152 12.75 -15.82 -7.88
CA LEU A 152 13.44 -16.85 -8.67
C LEU A 152 14.46 -16.23 -9.63
N PHE A 153 14.14 -15.12 -10.29
CA PHE A 153 15.06 -14.47 -11.19
C PHE A 153 16.28 -13.89 -10.47
N TRP A 154 16.08 -13.04 -9.47
CA TRP A 154 17.20 -12.36 -8.78
C TRP A 154 18.06 -13.32 -7.96
N VAL A 155 17.51 -14.45 -7.53
CA VAL A 155 18.19 -15.42 -6.68
C VAL A 155 18.84 -16.54 -7.50
N LEU A 156 18.17 -17.07 -8.53
CA LEU A 156 18.63 -18.26 -9.24
C LEU A 156 19.15 -18.00 -10.65
N ILE A 157 18.64 -16.98 -11.34
CA ILE A 157 18.88 -16.79 -12.78
C ILE A 157 19.85 -15.63 -13.05
N TYR A 158 19.77 -14.55 -12.28
CA TYR A 158 20.53 -13.34 -12.55
C TYR A 158 22.05 -13.57 -12.42
N PRO A 159 22.82 -13.45 -13.52
CA PRO A 159 24.25 -13.75 -13.51
C PRO A 159 25.12 -12.59 -13.00
N GLY A 160 24.52 -11.44 -12.64
CA GLY A 160 25.23 -10.18 -12.45
C GLY A 160 25.33 -9.34 -13.73
N GLY A 161 25.72 -8.07 -13.59
CA GLY A 161 25.95 -7.15 -14.71
C GLY A 161 24.80 -6.19 -15.03
N GLU A 162 24.90 -5.48 -16.14
CA GLU A 162 23.84 -4.55 -16.57
C GLU A 162 22.65 -5.33 -17.18
N LEU A 163 21.44 -5.06 -16.69
CA LEU A 163 20.21 -5.62 -17.24
C LEU A 163 19.50 -4.60 -18.13
N PRO A 164 18.91 -5.02 -19.25
CA PRO A 164 18.02 -4.16 -20.02
C PRO A 164 16.78 -3.84 -19.18
N TYR A 165 16.21 -2.66 -19.40
CA TYR A 165 15.04 -2.18 -18.66
C TYR A 165 13.90 -3.20 -18.59
N MET A 166 13.60 -3.88 -19.69
CA MET A 166 12.49 -4.85 -19.74
C MET A 166 12.71 -6.03 -18.81
N ASP A 167 13.94 -6.50 -18.62
CA ASP A 167 14.22 -7.60 -17.69
C ASP A 167 14.11 -7.12 -16.24
N VAL A 168 14.56 -5.90 -15.94
CA VAL A 168 14.36 -5.28 -14.61
C VAL A 168 12.87 -5.08 -14.31
N PHE A 169 12.09 -4.68 -15.33
CA PHE A 169 10.66 -4.47 -15.17
C PHE A 169 9.93 -5.77 -14.87
N LEU A 170 10.14 -6.80 -15.69
CA LEU A 170 9.44 -8.08 -15.62
C LEU A 170 9.81 -8.95 -14.41
N HIS A 171 10.98 -8.71 -13.81
CA HIS A 171 11.47 -9.50 -12.69
C HIS A 171 11.58 -8.70 -11.39
N GLY A 172 11.07 -7.48 -11.32
CA GLY A 172 11.22 -6.66 -10.12
C GLY A 172 10.21 -5.53 -10.02
N ILE A 173 10.21 -4.61 -10.99
CA ILE A 173 9.33 -3.43 -10.93
C ILE A 173 7.86 -3.86 -10.95
N ASN A 174 7.47 -4.85 -11.76
CA ASN A 174 6.11 -5.37 -11.81
C ASN A 174 5.64 -5.92 -10.44
N ALA A 175 6.46 -6.73 -9.77
CA ALA A 175 6.16 -7.26 -8.45
C ALA A 175 5.99 -6.13 -7.42
N GLY A 176 6.84 -5.10 -7.47
CA GLY A 176 6.71 -3.90 -6.64
C GLY A 176 5.42 -3.11 -6.90
N LEU A 177 5.06 -2.90 -8.17
CA LEU A 177 3.82 -2.21 -8.55
C LEU A 177 2.56 -2.99 -8.16
N LEU A 178 2.60 -4.32 -8.24
CA LEU A 178 1.50 -5.19 -7.79
C LEU A 178 1.37 -5.18 -6.26
N LEU A 179 2.48 -5.13 -5.54
CA LEU A 179 2.49 -4.94 -4.09
C LEU A 179 1.87 -3.59 -3.67
N ILE A 180 2.21 -2.52 -4.39
CA ILE A 180 1.55 -1.22 -4.21
C ILE A 180 0.04 -1.34 -4.48
N ASN A 181 -0.37 -2.00 -5.57
CA ASN A 181 -1.78 -2.24 -5.87
C ASN A 181 -2.49 -3.04 -4.75
N LEU A 182 -1.84 -4.07 -4.18
CA LEU A 182 -2.39 -4.83 -3.06
C LEU A 182 -2.67 -3.92 -1.84
N ILE A 183 -1.70 -3.07 -1.50
CA ILE A 183 -1.79 -2.15 -0.37
C ILE A 183 -2.92 -1.15 -0.63
N PHE A 184 -2.99 -0.54 -1.82
CA PHE A 184 -3.96 0.51 -2.20
C PHE A 184 -5.41 0.03 -2.36
N THR A 185 -5.63 -1.26 -2.62
CA THR A 185 -6.96 -1.80 -2.87
C THR A 185 -7.57 -2.40 -1.60
N ARG A 186 -8.89 -2.56 -1.57
CA ARG A 186 -9.61 -3.32 -0.55
C ARG A 186 -9.91 -4.76 -0.99
N ILE A 187 -9.25 -5.26 -2.03
CA ILE A 187 -9.44 -6.64 -2.49
C ILE A 187 -8.91 -7.58 -1.40
N PRO A 188 -9.74 -8.50 -0.89
CA PRO A 188 -9.32 -9.43 0.14
C PRO A 188 -8.44 -10.53 -0.43
N PHE A 189 -7.44 -10.91 0.35
CA PHE A 189 -6.47 -11.95 0.03
C PHE A 189 -6.36 -12.92 1.21
N SER A 190 -6.40 -14.23 0.96
CA SER A 190 -6.43 -15.24 2.02
C SER A 190 -5.55 -16.46 1.70
N CYS A 191 -5.05 -17.12 2.75
CA CYS A 191 -4.28 -18.38 2.63
C CYS A 191 -5.05 -19.49 1.92
N ALA A 192 -6.38 -19.54 2.07
CA ALA A 192 -7.22 -20.57 1.47
C ALA A 192 -7.11 -20.62 -0.06
N ARG A 193 -6.62 -19.54 -0.68
CA ARG A 193 -6.46 -19.43 -2.14
C ARG A 193 -5.08 -19.81 -2.66
N VAL A 194 -4.17 -20.23 -1.79
CA VAL A 194 -2.82 -20.69 -2.18
C VAL A 194 -2.86 -21.82 -3.21
N GLY A 195 -3.94 -22.62 -3.20
CA GLY A 195 -4.15 -23.71 -4.15
C GLY A 195 -4.11 -23.28 -5.62
N TRP A 196 -4.49 -22.04 -5.94
CA TRP A 196 -4.41 -21.54 -7.32
C TRP A 196 -2.98 -21.42 -7.82
N LEU A 197 -2.07 -20.93 -6.98
CA LEU A 197 -0.67 -20.80 -7.35
C LEU A 197 0.01 -22.17 -7.42
N PHE A 198 -0.32 -23.11 -6.53
CA PHE A 198 0.14 -24.49 -6.63
C PHE A 198 -0.36 -25.20 -7.89
N LEU A 199 -1.63 -25.02 -8.24
CA LEU A 199 -2.19 -25.57 -9.47
C LEU A 199 -1.45 -25.02 -10.69
N TYR A 200 -1.22 -23.70 -10.73
CA TYR A 200 -0.44 -23.07 -11.79
C TYR A 200 1.00 -23.58 -11.84
N GLN A 201 1.66 -23.75 -10.70
CA GLN A 201 3.01 -24.34 -10.61
C GLN A 201 3.04 -25.75 -11.22
N ILE A 202 2.07 -26.61 -10.89
CA ILE A 202 1.96 -27.97 -11.45
C ILE A 202 1.76 -27.90 -12.97
N ILE A 203 0.86 -27.04 -13.44
CA ILE A 203 0.60 -26.85 -14.87
C ILE A 203 1.86 -26.37 -15.58
N TYR A 204 2.57 -25.39 -15.02
CA TYR A 204 3.78 -24.84 -15.61
C TYR A 204 4.93 -25.85 -15.62
N VAL A 205 5.18 -26.56 -14.53
CA VAL A 205 6.17 -27.64 -14.48
C VAL A 205 5.83 -28.73 -15.50
N GLY A 206 4.57 -29.14 -15.58
CA GLY A 206 4.09 -30.07 -16.61
C GLY A 206 4.33 -29.54 -18.03
N TRP A 207 4.05 -28.25 -18.27
CA TRP A 207 4.30 -27.59 -19.54
C TRP A 207 5.79 -27.60 -19.92
N THR A 208 6.69 -27.29 -18.99
CA THR A 208 8.13 -27.35 -19.25
C THR A 208 8.62 -28.78 -19.54
N TYR A 209 8.01 -29.80 -18.91
CA TYR A 209 8.32 -31.20 -19.20
C TYR A 209 7.83 -31.61 -20.59
N VAL A 210 6.62 -31.22 -20.98
CA VAL A 210 6.08 -31.45 -22.33
C VAL A 210 7.00 -30.82 -23.37
N HIS A 211 7.46 -29.60 -23.13
CA HIS A 211 8.40 -28.90 -24.01
C HIS A 211 9.70 -29.67 -24.22
N TYR A 212 10.27 -30.20 -23.14
CA TYR A 212 11.44 -31.07 -23.17
C TYR A 212 11.17 -32.37 -23.93
N ALA A 213 10.09 -33.08 -23.59
CA ALA A 213 9.76 -34.38 -24.18
C ALA A 213 9.49 -34.29 -25.69
N LEU A 214 8.96 -33.16 -26.15
CA LEU A 214 8.68 -32.89 -27.57
C LEU A 214 9.86 -32.26 -28.32
N ARG A 215 11.01 -32.04 -27.67
CA ARG A 215 12.21 -31.42 -28.27
C ARG A 215 11.91 -30.12 -29.00
N ILE A 216 11.14 -29.24 -28.36
CA ILE A 216 10.73 -27.97 -28.98
C ILE A 216 11.93 -27.00 -29.05
N GLY A 217 12.81 -27.01 -28.05
CA GLY A 217 14.01 -26.16 -28.01
C GLY A 217 13.74 -24.67 -27.78
N MET A 218 14.74 -23.82 -28.01
CA MET A 218 14.62 -22.37 -27.86
C MET A 218 14.97 -21.63 -29.16
N ALA A 219 14.31 -20.51 -29.43
CA ALA A 219 14.44 -19.75 -30.68
C ALA A 219 15.89 -19.35 -31.03
N GLY A 220 16.74 -19.12 -30.02
CA GLY A 220 18.15 -18.76 -30.26
C GLY A 220 19.19 -19.75 -29.74
N GLY A 221 18.79 -21.00 -29.45
CA GLY A 221 19.70 -22.01 -28.90
C GLY A 221 19.93 -21.89 -27.39
N CYS A 222 20.90 -22.63 -26.87
CA CYS A 222 21.19 -22.75 -25.44
C CYS A 222 21.94 -21.50 -24.92
N TRP A 223 21.23 -20.42 -24.60
CA TRP A 223 21.81 -19.11 -24.23
C TRP A 223 22.51 -19.03 -22.85
N SER A 224 22.58 -20.11 -22.10
CA SER A 224 23.03 -20.07 -20.70
C SER A 224 24.50 -20.44 -20.55
N CYS A 225 25.39 -19.66 -21.15
CA CYS A 225 26.82 -19.78 -20.89
C CYS A 225 27.37 -18.48 -20.29
N PRO A 226 28.08 -18.54 -19.15
CA PRO A 226 28.82 -17.40 -18.62
C PRO A 226 29.72 -16.79 -19.71
N ARG A 227 29.75 -15.46 -19.78
CA ARG A 227 30.37 -14.68 -20.87
C ARG A 227 31.90 -14.78 -20.87
N ASP A 228 32.47 -15.43 -19.86
CA ASP A 228 33.86 -15.42 -19.46
C ASP A 228 34.61 -16.70 -19.87
N GLU A 229 33.90 -17.80 -20.14
CA GLU A 229 34.48 -19.08 -20.59
C GLU A 229 34.06 -19.40 -22.03
N THR A 230 34.39 -18.48 -22.93
CA THR A 230 34.06 -18.52 -24.38
C THR A 230 34.73 -19.65 -25.17
N ALA A 231 35.49 -20.55 -24.54
CA ALA A 231 36.18 -21.65 -25.21
C ALA A 231 35.65 -23.06 -24.87
N GLN A 232 34.78 -23.20 -23.86
CA GLN A 232 34.40 -24.54 -23.37
C GLN A 232 32.92 -24.76 -23.08
N CYS A 233 32.05 -23.85 -23.54
CA CYS A 233 30.68 -24.23 -23.83
C CYS A 233 30.66 -25.01 -25.16
N VAL A 234 31.07 -26.27 -25.06
CA VAL A 234 30.62 -27.30 -26.00
C VAL A 234 29.10 -27.19 -26.08
N GLU A 235 28.52 -27.28 -27.28
CA GLU A 235 27.09 -27.52 -27.48
C GLU A 235 26.67 -28.73 -26.62
N LEU A 236 26.27 -28.50 -25.36
CA LEU A 236 25.91 -29.60 -24.45
C LEU A 236 24.67 -30.33 -24.99
N TYR A 237 23.79 -29.58 -25.66
CA TYR A 237 22.58 -30.07 -26.28
C TYR A 237 22.40 -29.46 -27.67
N PRO A 238 21.88 -30.23 -28.64
CA PRO A 238 21.37 -29.65 -29.88
C PRO A 238 20.20 -28.70 -29.60
N GLN A 239 19.94 -27.77 -30.52
CA GLN A 239 18.99 -26.66 -30.32
C GLN A 239 17.58 -27.12 -29.89
N ASP A 240 17.13 -28.26 -30.38
CA ASP A 240 15.84 -28.89 -30.09
C ASP A 240 15.79 -29.53 -28.69
N GLU A 241 16.95 -29.82 -28.08
CA GLU A 241 17.06 -30.38 -26.74
C GLU A 241 17.33 -29.31 -25.67
N CYS A 242 17.55 -28.04 -26.04
CA CYS A 242 17.88 -26.99 -25.07
C CYS A 242 16.82 -26.83 -23.95
N PRO A 243 17.21 -26.88 -22.66
CA PRO A 243 16.29 -26.64 -21.56
C PRO A 243 15.85 -25.17 -21.53
N ILE A 244 14.60 -24.91 -21.10
CA ILE A 244 14.03 -23.55 -21.00
C ILE A 244 14.84 -22.68 -20.03
N TYR A 245 15.32 -23.28 -18.94
CA TYR A 245 16.23 -22.66 -17.98
C TYR A 245 17.36 -23.63 -17.66
N ALA A 246 18.60 -23.16 -17.62
CA ALA A 246 19.75 -24.01 -17.29
C ALA A 246 19.63 -24.63 -15.88
N THR A 247 19.08 -23.87 -14.93
CA THR A 247 18.82 -24.34 -13.57
C THR A 247 17.70 -25.37 -13.50
N PHE A 248 16.89 -25.49 -14.56
CA PHE A 248 15.73 -26.37 -14.66
C PHE A 248 15.87 -27.33 -15.85
N ASP A 249 16.87 -28.21 -15.77
CA ASP A 249 17.24 -29.14 -16.83
C ASP A 249 16.59 -30.54 -16.66
N TRP A 250 15.67 -30.88 -17.56
CA TRP A 250 14.96 -32.16 -17.57
C TRP A 250 15.81 -33.35 -18.04
N HIS A 251 17.01 -33.14 -18.58
CA HIS A 251 18.00 -34.22 -18.72
C HIS A 251 18.46 -34.77 -17.36
N HIS A 252 18.29 -33.96 -16.31
CA HIS A 252 18.49 -34.35 -14.91
C HIS A 252 17.15 -34.28 -14.14
N PRO A 253 16.20 -35.19 -14.42
CA PRO A 253 14.80 -35.04 -14.01
C PRO A 253 14.62 -34.98 -12.50
N LEU A 254 15.47 -35.65 -11.73
CA LEU A 254 15.43 -35.59 -10.26
C LEU A 254 15.87 -34.23 -9.72
N ALA A 255 16.87 -33.59 -10.34
CA ALA A 255 17.31 -32.24 -9.97
C ALA A 255 16.26 -31.19 -10.35
N ALA A 256 15.73 -31.27 -11.58
CA ALA A 256 14.62 -30.43 -12.03
C ALA A 256 13.39 -30.59 -11.12
N ALA A 257 12.96 -31.83 -10.83
CA ALA A 257 11.82 -32.06 -9.94
C ALA A 257 12.04 -31.51 -8.52
N ARG A 258 13.24 -31.66 -7.94
CA ARG A 258 13.56 -31.09 -6.62
C ARG A 258 13.51 -29.56 -6.63
N LEU A 259 14.02 -28.90 -7.67
CA LEU A 259 13.93 -27.45 -7.80
C LEU A 259 12.46 -27.01 -7.99
N GLY A 260 11.76 -27.66 -8.92
CA GLY A 260 10.41 -27.27 -9.36
C GLY A 260 9.30 -27.57 -8.37
N PHE A 261 9.41 -28.64 -7.59
CA PHE A 261 8.43 -28.99 -6.56
C PHE A 261 8.92 -28.70 -5.15
N GLY A 262 10.21 -28.77 -4.85
CA GLY A 262 10.74 -28.50 -3.52
C GLY A 262 10.88 -27.00 -3.27
N LEU A 263 11.87 -26.39 -3.92
CA LEU A 263 12.21 -24.98 -3.70
C LEU A 263 11.04 -24.05 -4.03
N ALA A 264 10.38 -24.25 -5.18
CA ALA A 264 9.26 -23.42 -5.58
C ALA A 264 8.07 -23.52 -4.60
N SER A 265 7.75 -24.70 -4.07
CA SER A 265 6.66 -24.86 -3.11
C SER A 265 6.93 -24.14 -1.78
N VAL A 266 8.17 -24.23 -1.28
CA VAL A 266 8.57 -23.49 -0.07
C VAL A 266 8.47 -21.99 -0.32
N LEU A 267 8.97 -21.52 -1.47
CA LEU A 267 8.88 -20.12 -1.85
C LEU A 267 7.43 -19.64 -1.96
N ILE A 268 6.55 -20.42 -2.60
CA ILE A 268 5.11 -20.12 -2.71
C ILE A 268 4.48 -19.95 -1.33
N ILE A 269 4.78 -20.84 -0.37
CA ILE A 269 4.25 -20.75 1.00
C ILE A 269 4.75 -19.48 1.69
N LEU A 270 6.04 -19.17 1.58
CA LEU A 270 6.63 -17.98 2.20
C LEU A 270 6.07 -16.69 1.61
N VAL A 271 5.97 -16.61 0.29
CA VAL A 271 5.37 -15.47 -0.42
C VAL A 271 3.89 -15.34 -0.01
N GLN A 272 3.14 -16.43 0.03
CA GLN A 272 1.74 -16.39 0.45
C GLN A 272 1.59 -15.85 1.89
N ALA A 273 2.43 -16.32 2.82
CA ALA A 273 2.42 -15.86 4.21
C ALA A 273 2.72 -14.35 4.29
N LEU A 274 3.69 -13.86 3.50
CA LEU A 274 3.99 -12.43 3.39
C LEU A 274 2.76 -11.63 2.94
N TYR A 275 2.10 -12.04 1.85
CA TYR A 275 0.92 -11.33 1.34
C TYR A 275 -0.24 -11.32 2.33
N VAL A 276 -0.46 -12.42 3.05
CA VAL A 276 -1.51 -12.52 4.09
C VAL A 276 -1.17 -11.60 5.27
N GLY A 277 0.09 -11.53 5.68
CA GLY A 277 0.54 -10.58 6.70
C GLY A 277 0.33 -9.13 6.28
N LEU A 278 0.70 -8.78 5.04
CA LEU A 278 0.51 -7.43 4.50
C LEU A 278 -0.96 -7.03 4.41
N VAL A 279 -1.83 -7.93 3.94
CA VAL A 279 -3.29 -7.68 3.91
C VAL A 279 -3.87 -7.58 5.32
N SER A 280 -3.41 -8.40 6.26
CA SER A 280 -3.84 -8.29 7.66
C SER A 280 -3.48 -6.93 8.27
N CYS A 281 -2.27 -6.44 8.00
CA CYS A 281 -1.84 -5.10 8.41
C CYS A 281 -2.68 -3.99 7.76
N ARG A 282 -2.94 -4.09 6.45
CA ARG A 282 -3.81 -3.16 5.70
C ARG A 282 -5.22 -3.13 6.28
N ASP A 283 -5.84 -4.28 6.48
CA ASP A 283 -7.22 -4.41 6.94
C ASP A 283 -7.37 -3.96 8.41
N ALA A 284 -6.34 -4.18 9.25
CA ALA A 284 -6.30 -3.65 10.61
C ALA A 284 -6.28 -2.11 10.64
N HIS A 285 -5.63 -1.47 9.66
CA HIS A 285 -5.67 -0.02 9.51
C HIS A 285 -7.03 0.48 9.02
N ASP A 286 -7.65 -0.23 8.07
CA ASP A 286 -8.94 0.15 7.49
C ASP A 286 -10.07 0.14 8.54
N LYS A 287 -10.08 -0.85 9.44
CA LYS A 287 -11.04 -0.92 10.56
C LYS A 287 -11.00 0.32 11.46
N LYS A 288 -9.83 0.91 11.68
CA LYS A 288 -9.69 2.13 12.49
C LYS A 288 -10.32 3.34 11.81
N ILE A 289 -10.25 3.42 10.48
CA ILE A 289 -10.86 4.50 9.69
C ILE A 289 -12.38 4.39 9.74
N ASP A 290 -12.92 3.19 9.52
CA ASP A 290 -14.37 2.98 9.48
C ASP A 290 -15.04 3.23 10.85
N LEU A 291 -14.38 2.83 11.95
CA LEU A 291 -14.86 3.12 13.32
C LEU A 291 -14.90 4.63 13.60
N GLY A 292 -13.93 5.41 13.09
CA GLY A 292 -13.95 6.87 13.21
C GLY A 292 -15.05 7.55 12.37
N ALA A 293 -15.55 6.88 11.32
CA ALA A 293 -16.63 7.39 10.48
C ALA A 293 -18.04 7.05 11.01
N SER A 294 -18.20 5.96 11.77
CA SER A 294 -19.51 5.47 12.20
C SER A 294 -20.08 6.11 13.47
N GLU A 295 -19.32 6.95 14.19
CA GLU A 295 -19.80 7.61 15.41
C GLU A 295 -20.87 8.70 15.15
N THR A 296 -21.16 9.02 13.89
CA THR A 296 -22.36 9.80 13.55
C THR A 296 -23.45 8.84 13.05
N PRO A 297 -24.54 8.61 13.81
CA PRO A 297 -25.67 7.84 13.33
C PRO A 297 -26.28 8.60 12.14
N ARG A 298 -25.93 8.20 10.92
CA ARG A 298 -26.73 8.53 9.75
C ARG A 298 -27.96 7.65 9.82
N GLU A 299 -29.12 8.25 10.08
CA GLU A 299 -30.40 7.63 9.78
C GLU A 299 -30.32 7.14 8.32
N LEU A 300 -30.29 5.82 8.15
CA LEU A 300 -30.30 5.19 6.82
C LEU A 300 -31.56 5.70 6.11
N PRO A 301 -31.44 6.31 4.93
CA PRO A 301 -32.61 6.78 4.20
C PRO A 301 -33.57 5.61 3.99
N GLU A 302 -34.85 5.88 4.24
CA GLU A 302 -35.95 4.94 4.10
C GLU A 302 -35.87 4.22 2.74
N PHE A 303 -35.98 2.89 2.78
CA PHE A 303 -35.75 2.00 1.64
C PHE A 303 -36.64 2.43 0.45
N VAL A 304 -36.03 3.01 -0.59
CA VAL A 304 -36.76 3.38 -1.81
C VAL A 304 -37.02 2.10 -2.62
N PRO A 305 -38.28 1.76 -2.97
CA PRO A 305 -38.60 0.57 -3.75
C PRO A 305 -37.82 0.51 -5.07
N LEU A 306 -37.31 -0.68 -5.40
CA LEU A 306 -36.40 -0.91 -6.54
C LEU A 306 -37.02 -0.54 -7.90
N ASP A 307 -38.35 -0.55 -7.98
CA ASP A 307 -39.14 -0.37 -9.21
C ASP A 307 -39.02 1.05 -9.80
N HIS A 308 -38.42 1.98 -9.06
CA HIS A 308 -38.22 3.38 -9.47
C HIS A 308 -36.75 3.77 -9.69
N LEU A 309 -35.80 2.85 -9.50
CA LEU A 309 -34.38 3.12 -9.72
C LEU A 309 -34.00 2.93 -11.20
N VAL A 310 -34.08 4.02 -11.96
CA VAL A 310 -33.41 4.11 -13.26
C VAL A 310 -31.91 4.13 -13.00
N VAL A 311 -31.22 3.00 -13.24
CA VAL A 311 -29.76 2.96 -13.21
C VAL A 311 -29.24 4.02 -14.18
N PRO A 312 -28.52 5.05 -13.72
CA PRO A 312 -28.02 6.08 -14.62
C PRO A 312 -27.05 5.42 -15.60
N ARG A 313 -27.40 5.44 -16.89
CA ARG A 313 -26.44 5.09 -17.94
C ARG A 313 -25.34 6.15 -17.90
N MET A 314 -24.11 5.70 -17.71
CA MET A 314 -22.93 6.56 -17.89
C MET A 314 -23.03 7.18 -19.29
N THR A 315 -23.16 8.50 -19.35
CA THR A 315 -23.35 9.18 -20.63
C THR A 315 -22.00 9.24 -21.36
N PRO A 316 -21.99 9.34 -22.70
CA PRO A 316 -20.75 9.56 -23.45
C PRO A 316 -19.93 10.76 -22.95
N THR A 317 -20.60 11.77 -22.40
CA THR A 317 -19.98 12.94 -21.76
C THR A 317 -19.29 12.61 -20.44
N ASP A 318 -19.89 11.80 -19.57
CA ASP A 318 -19.24 11.34 -18.33
C ASP A 318 -18.00 10.49 -18.63
N PHE A 319 -18.09 9.67 -19.67
CA PHE A 319 -16.98 8.85 -20.15
C PHE A 319 -15.84 9.71 -20.74
N ALA A 320 -16.17 10.76 -21.50
CA ALA A 320 -15.17 11.68 -22.05
C ALA A 320 -14.44 12.47 -20.94
N SER A 321 -15.16 12.95 -19.92
CA SER A 321 -14.54 13.61 -18.76
C SER A 321 -13.63 12.67 -17.95
N PHE A 322 -14.00 11.39 -17.87
CA PHE A 322 -13.18 10.35 -17.26
C PHE A 322 -11.90 10.06 -18.08
N LEU A 323 -11.99 10.01 -19.42
CA LEU A 323 -10.82 9.84 -20.29
C LEU A 323 -9.84 11.01 -20.19
N LEU A 324 -10.34 12.25 -20.09
CA LEU A 324 -9.49 13.43 -19.89
C LEU A 324 -8.71 13.38 -18.58
N THR A 325 -9.32 12.88 -17.50
CA THR A 325 -8.61 12.70 -16.22
C THR A 325 -7.53 11.62 -16.28
N ILE A 326 -7.70 10.60 -17.15
CA ILE A 326 -6.65 9.61 -17.41
C ILE A 326 -5.50 10.23 -18.21
N GLU A 327 -5.78 11.09 -19.20
CA GLU A 327 -4.73 11.77 -19.97
C GLU A 327 -3.86 12.68 -19.09
N ASP A 328 -4.47 13.43 -18.18
CA ASP A 328 -3.74 14.30 -17.24
C ASP A 328 -2.81 13.49 -16.31
N VAL A 329 -3.31 12.36 -15.79
CA VAL A 329 -2.53 11.47 -14.92
C VAL A 329 -1.45 10.72 -15.71
N ALA A 330 -1.74 10.26 -16.93
CA ALA A 330 -0.77 9.59 -17.78
C ALA A 330 0.38 10.53 -18.18
N CYS A 331 0.10 11.81 -18.44
CA CYS A 331 1.13 12.81 -18.73
C CYS A 331 2.13 13.00 -17.58
N LEU A 332 1.69 12.90 -16.32
CA LEU A 332 2.53 13.04 -15.13
C LEU A 332 3.56 11.91 -14.96
N PHE A 333 3.24 10.69 -15.40
CA PHE A 333 4.08 9.50 -15.17
C PHE A 333 4.79 8.97 -16.43
N VAL A 334 4.17 9.08 -17.62
CA VAL A 334 4.70 8.50 -18.86
C VAL A 334 5.65 9.47 -19.59
N GLY A 335 5.45 10.78 -19.41
CA GLY A 335 6.30 11.83 -20.02
C GLY A 335 7.79 11.67 -19.70
N PRO A 336 8.19 11.48 -18.43
CA PRO A 336 9.60 11.28 -18.06
C PRO A 336 10.22 9.99 -18.63
N CYS A 337 9.45 8.89 -18.68
CA CYS A 337 9.93 7.60 -19.21
C CYS A 337 10.14 7.63 -20.73
N LEU A 338 9.25 8.26 -21.49
CA LEU A 338 9.41 8.41 -22.94
C LEU A 338 10.61 9.30 -23.30
N VAL A 339 10.89 10.34 -22.51
CA VAL A 339 12.07 11.19 -22.69
C VAL A 339 13.36 10.41 -22.39
N ALA A 340 13.39 9.60 -21.32
CA ALA A 340 14.53 8.76 -20.99
C ALA A 340 14.82 7.68 -22.07
N SER A 341 13.77 7.03 -22.60
CA SER A 341 13.91 6.06 -23.69
C SER A 341 14.34 6.71 -25.01
N ALA A 342 13.87 7.91 -25.33
CA ALA A 342 14.30 8.65 -26.51
C ALA A 342 15.78 9.07 -26.46
N MET A 343 16.32 9.30 -25.26
CA MET A 343 17.74 9.59 -25.07
C MET A 343 18.63 8.35 -25.17
N SER A 344 18.15 7.17 -24.76
CA SER A 344 18.88 5.89 -24.87
C SER A 344 19.00 5.37 -26.31
N VAL A 345 18.00 5.61 -27.17
CA VAL A 345 17.98 5.16 -28.58
C VAL A 345 19.01 5.90 -29.47
N ARG A 346 19.63 6.99 -29.02
CA ARG A 346 20.69 7.67 -29.78
C ARG A 346 22.03 6.91 -29.81
N GLY A 347 22.21 5.87 -28.99
CA GLY A 347 23.49 5.20 -28.81
C GLY A 347 23.81 4.05 -29.77
N ASN A 348 22.83 3.35 -30.37
CA ASN A 348 23.15 2.19 -31.21
C ASN A 348 22.09 1.85 -32.28
N ALA A 349 22.52 1.92 -33.54
CA ALA A 349 21.98 1.33 -34.79
C ALA A 349 20.56 1.68 -35.35
N ARG A 350 20.62 2.03 -36.65
CA ARG A 350 19.62 1.96 -37.75
C ARG A 350 18.35 2.83 -37.66
N ARG A 351 18.14 3.59 -38.75
CA ARG A 351 17.13 4.65 -38.91
C ARG A 351 15.71 4.13 -38.59
N PRO A 352 14.95 4.80 -37.69
CA PRO A 352 13.55 4.48 -37.49
C PRO A 352 12.72 4.78 -38.75
N GLY A 353 11.81 3.86 -39.06
CA GLY A 353 10.91 3.94 -40.21
C GLY A 353 10.05 5.21 -40.23
N ARG A 354 9.65 5.65 -41.43
CA ARG A 354 8.91 6.90 -41.68
C ARG A 354 7.63 7.06 -40.85
N TRP A 355 7.01 5.96 -40.43
CA TRP A 355 5.79 5.98 -39.63
C TRP A 355 6.02 6.43 -38.18
N LEU A 356 7.11 5.99 -37.53
CA LEU A 356 7.44 6.38 -36.15
C LEU A 356 7.77 7.88 -36.04
N ARG A 357 8.39 8.45 -37.09
CA ARG A 357 8.59 9.90 -37.19
C ARG A 357 7.29 10.69 -37.30
N ARG A 358 6.27 10.15 -37.96
CA ARG A 358 4.95 10.80 -38.06
C ARG A 358 4.19 10.73 -36.74
N LEU A 359 4.29 9.62 -36.02
CA LEU A 359 3.69 9.46 -34.70
C LEU A 359 4.30 10.42 -33.66
N LEU A 360 5.65 10.51 -33.61
CA LEU A 360 6.38 11.39 -32.70
C LEU A 360 6.17 12.89 -33.01
N MET A 361 5.98 13.26 -34.28
CA MET A 361 5.66 14.64 -34.67
C MET A 361 4.21 15.02 -34.32
N ALA A 362 3.27 14.07 -34.40
CA ALA A 362 1.87 14.31 -34.01
C ALA A 362 1.70 14.47 -32.49
N SER A 363 2.44 13.70 -31.68
CA SER A 363 2.43 13.83 -30.22
C SER A 363 3.21 15.04 -29.71
N GLY A 364 4.30 15.42 -30.39
CA GLY A 364 5.10 16.60 -30.03
C GLY A 364 4.39 17.94 -30.27
N GLY A 365 3.52 18.02 -31.28
CA GLY A 365 2.78 19.24 -31.62
C GLY A 365 1.74 19.65 -30.58
N LEU A 366 1.17 18.69 -29.84
CA LEU A 366 0.14 18.96 -28.84
C LEU A 366 0.72 19.47 -27.50
N CYS A 367 1.95 19.06 -27.17
CA CYS A 367 2.63 19.45 -25.93
C CYS A 367 3.30 20.84 -26.04
N LEU A 368 3.72 21.24 -27.25
CA LEU A 368 4.35 22.54 -27.53
C LEU A 368 3.37 23.73 -27.50
N ALA A 369 2.07 23.50 -27.62
CA ALA A 369 1.05 24.56 -27.54
C ALA A 369 0.78 25.06 -26.10
N LEU A 370 1.23 24.32 -25.07
CA LEU A 370 1.00 24.64 -23.65
C LEU A 370 2.21 25.29 -22.94
N GLN A 371 3.36 25.42 -23.60
CA GLN A 371 4.58 25.97 -22.99
C GLN A 371 4.96 27.40 -23.45
N ALA A 372 4.07 28.10 -24.16
CA ALA A 372 4.32 29.49 -24.54
C ALA A 372 4.03 30.48 -23.39
N ALA A 373 4.91 30.51 -22.39
CA ALA A 373 5.09 31.64 -21.46
C ALA A 373 6.59 31.95 -21.33
N PRO A 374 7.00 33.23 -21.32
CA PRO A 374 8.40 33.59 -21.54
C PRO A 374 9.28 33.25 -20.33
N SER A 375 10.34 32.49 -20.63
CA SER A 375 11.45 32.16 -19.77
C SER A 375 12.30 33.38 -19.39
N PHE A 376 12.49 33.60 -18.09
CA PHE A 376 13.52 34.47 -17.55
C PHE A 376 14.78 33.63 -17.27
N THR A 377 15.81 33.83 -18.08
CA THR A 377 17.16 33.27 -17.87
C THR A 377 17.99 34.23 -17.03
N GLY A 378 18.62 33.72 -15.97
CA GLY A 378 19.62 34.45 -15.20
C GLY A 378 20.20 33.64 -14.04
N VAL A 379 21.15 32.76 -14.34
CA VAL A 379 22.02 32.13 -13.34
C VAL A 379 23.35 32.88 -13.32
N ALA A 380 23.66 33.52 -12.20
CA ALA A 380 25.01 33.92 -11.82
C ALA A 380 25.20 33.71 -10.31
N GLN A 381 26.36 33.17 -9.97
CA GLN A 381 26.87 32.86 -8.64
C GLN A 381 26.67 34.01 -7.61
N LEU A 382 26.28 33.69 -6.37
CA LEU A 382 27.07 34.07 -5.19
C LEU A 382 26.64 33.36 -3.89
N SER A 383 27.70 33.01 -3.16
CA SER A 383 27.87 32.66 -1.74
C SER A 383 26.82 33.08 -0.69
N ARG A 384 26.65 32.19 0.31
CA ARG A 384 26.29 32.41 1.73
C ARG A 384 25.36 33.59 2.07
N THR A 385 24.13 33.28 2.47
CA THR A 385 23.45 33.73 3.71
C THR A 385 21.98 33.27 3.69
N LEU A 386 21.53 32.57 4.74
CA LEU A 386 20.12 32.21 4.96
C LEU A 386 19.40 33.41 5.58
N PRO A 387 18.26 33.89 5.04
CA PRO A 387 17.42 34.83 5.75
C PRO A 387 16.37 34.09 6.58
N THR A 388 16.27 34.49 7.85
CA THR A 388 15.20 34.18 8.79
C THR A 388 13.87 34.73 8.28
N GLN A 389 12.91 33.84 8.04
CA GLN A 389 11.55 34.21 7.68
C GLN A 389 10.78 34.62 8.95
N ARG A 390 10.63 35.93 9.16
CA ARG A 390 9.76 36.50 10.19
C ARG A 390 8.29 36.18 9.87
N TYR A 391 7.67 35.32 10.68
CA TYR A 391 6.21 35.27 10.78
C TYR A 391 5.71 36.51 11.52
N ALA A 392 4.90 37.32 10.82
CA ALA A 392 4.22 38.46 11.39
C ALA A 392 3.07 37.99 12.29
N ALA A 393 3.17 38.28 13.57
CA ALA A 393 2.11 38.13 14.56
C ALA A 393 0.97 39.13 14.26
N SER A 394 -0.22 38.61 13.96
CA SER A 394 -1.45 39.41 13.90
C SER A 394 -1.93 39.75 15.30
N LYS A 395 -2.03 41.06 15.54
CA LYS A 395 -2.44 41.74 16.78
C LYS A 395 -3.87 41.39 17.22
N GLY A 396 -4.00 41.17 18.53
CA GLY A 396 -4.87 41.92 19.45
C GLY A 396 -6.36 42.04 19.12
N PHE A 397 -7.17 41.27 19.84
CA PHE A 397 -8.56 41.63 20.16
C PHE A 397 -8.54 42.78 21.19
N GLY A 398 -8.89 43.98 20.75
CA GLY A 398 -9.13 45.16 21.58
C GLY A 398 -10.61 45.48 21.64
N ASP A 399 -11.02 45.94 22.82
CA ASP A 399 -12.38 46.31 23.22
C ASP A 399 -13.03 47.35 22.29
N SER A 400 -14.35 47.22 22.09
CA SER A 400 -15.16 48.15 21.30
C SER A 400 -15.84 49.16 22.20
N GLU A 401 -15.36 50.40 22.13
CA GLU A 401 -15.97 51.60 22.71
C GLU A 401 -16.82 52.31 21.65
N ALA A 402 -17.83 53.04 22.11
CA ALA A 402 -19.01 53.47 21.36
C ALA A 402 -18.85 54.77 20.54
N ALA A 403 -19.84 54.95 19.64
CA ALA A 403 -20.38 56.19 19.02
C ALA A 403 -19.81 56.65 17.65
N PRO A 404 -20.51 57.49 16.86
CA PRO A 404 -21.94 57.84 16.84
C PRO A 404 -22.63 57.72 15.46
N GLU A 405 -23.95 57.79 15.57
CA GLU A 405 -25.03 58.00 14.60
C GLU A 405 -24.76 59.09 13.53
N LYS A 406 -24.96 58.77 12.24
CA LYS A 406 -25.26 59.76 11.20
C LYS A 406 -26.33 59.27 10.22
N ASN A 407 -27.37 60.09 10.12
CA ASN A 407 -28.47 60.06 9.17
C ASN A 407 -28.04 60.10 7.71
N ALA A 408 -28.69 59.31 6.85
CA ALA A 408 -28.89 59.65 5.45
C ALA A 408 -30.20 59.03 4.94
N LYS A 409 -31.06 59.91 4.43
CA LYS A 409 -32.39 59.64 3.89
C LYS A 409 -32.32 59.07 2.47
N GLU A 410 -33.34 58.25 2.19
CA GLU A 410 -34.15 58.14 0.95
C GLU A 410 -33.48 57.83 -0.40
N ALA A 411 -33.87 56.69 -0.98
CA ALA A 411 -34.65 56.66 -2.23
C ALA A 411 -35.23 55.25 -2.44
N GLY A 412 -36.54 55.19 -2.67
CA GLY A 412 -37.29 53.94 -2.79
C GLY A 412 -37.18 53.27 -4.16
N SER A 413 -37.50 51.99 -4.19
CA SER A 413 -38.39 51.44 -5.21
C SER A 413 -39.16 50.26 -4.63
N GLU A 414 -40.48 50.41 -4.64
CA GLU A 414 -41.43 49.36 -4.31
C GLU A 414 -41.37 48.26 -5.38
N LYS A 415 -41.20 47.01 -4.96
CA LYS A 415 -41.78 45.88 -5.71
C LYS A 415 -42.44 44.94 -4.72
N LYS A 416 -43.77 45.02 -4.69
CA LYS A 416 -44.68 44.08 -4.03
C LYS A 416 -44.42 42.68 -4.59
N THR A 417 -43.95 41.77 -3.74
CA THR A 417 -44.24 40.35 -3.88
C THR A 417 -44.60 39.81 -2.51
N SER A 418 -45.91 39.63 -2.38
CA SER A 418 -46.63 39.18 -1.22
C SER A 418 -46.39 37.69 -0.97
N ILE A 419 -46.11 37.38 0.29
CA ILE A 419 -46.72 36.27 1.04
C ILE A 419 -46.32 34.85 0.60
N MET A 420 -45.17 34.40 1.11
CA MET A 420 -44.97 33.06 1.71
C MET A 420 -43.73 33.12 2.64
N LYS A 421 -43.76 34.02 3.64
CA LYS A 421 -42.83 34.01 4.78
C LYS A 421 -43.60 33.48 5.99
N ASN A 422 -43.07 32.46 6.67
CA ASN A 422 -42.91 32.40 8.15
C ASN A 422 -42.86 31.03 8.85
N LYS A 423 -42.54 29.91 8.20
CA LYS A 423 -42.23 28.67 8.97
C LYS A 423 -40.86 28.04 8.76
N LYS A 424 -40.11 28.37 7.70
CA LYS A 424 -38.73 27.84 7.52
C LYS A 424 -37.64 28.71 8.16
N SER A 425 -37.86 30.00 8.39
CA SER A 425 -36.82 30.93 8.90
C SER A 425 -36.49 30.74 10.41
N SER A 426 -37.45 30.32 11.24
CA SER A 426 -37.18 30.05 12.66
C SER A 426 -36.34 28.79 12.86
N LYS A 427 -36.54 27.75 12.04
CA LYS A 427 -35.82 26.47 12.13
C LYS A 427 -34.34 26.62 11.70
N THR A 428 -34.05 27.43 10.67
CA THR A 428 -32.66 27.72 10.28
C THR A 428 -31.92 28.57 11.32
N LYS A 429 -32.60 29.54 11.95
CA LYS A 429 -32.02 30.38 13.01
C LYS A 429 -31.74 29.59 14.29
N ALA A 430 -32.61 28.64 14.65
CA ALA A 430 -32.40 27.73 15.77
C ALA A 430 -31.19 26.81 15.54
N LEU A 431 -31.07 26.23 14.34
CA LEU A 431 -29.95 25.36 13.98
C LEU A 431 -28.59 26.10 14.00
N THR A 432 -28.57 27.38 13.59
CA THR A 432 -27.35 28.20 13.66
C THR A 432 -26.94 28.56 15.08
N LYS A 433 -27.91 28.76 16.00
CA LYS A 433 -27.60 29.06 17.41
C LYS A 433 -27.02 27.84 18.12
N GLN A 434 -27.55 26.64 17.84
CA GLN A 434 -27.05 25.38 18.37
C GLN A 434 -25.63 25.07 17.87
N ARG A 435 -25.35 25.22 16.57
CA ARG A 435 -23.98 25.04 16.07
C ARG A 435 -22.98 26.02 16.67
N LEU A 436 -23.40 27.25 16.99
CA LEU A 436 -22.55 28.25 17.61
C LEU A 436 -22.24 27.89 19.07
N SER A 437 -23.22 27.38 19.84
CA SER A 437 -22.95 26.87 21.20
C SER A 437 -22.02 25.67 21.15
N ASP A 438 -22.25 24.71 20.24
CA ASP A 438 -21.41 23.52 20.13
C ASP A 438 -19.96 23.88 19.76
N LEU A 439 -19.75 24.86 18.87
CA LEU A 439 -18.42 25.37 18.54
C LEU A 439 -17.75 26.09 19.72
N ARG A 440 -18.54 26.84 20.51
CA ARG A 440 -18.04 27.50 21.71
C ARG A 440 -17.61 26.49 22.76
N ASP A 441 -18.43 25.47 23.02
CA ASP A 441 -18.15 24.41 23.99
C ASP A 441 -16.93 23.58 23.56
N LYS A 442 -16.84 23.25 22.26
CA LYS A 442 -15.67 22.60 21.69
C LYS A 442 -14.40 23.46 21.81
N THR A 443 -14.52 24.78 21.64
CA THR A 443 -13.39 25.71 21.80
C THR A 443 -12.95 25.82 23.26
N LEU A 444 -13.89 25.82 24.20
CA LEU A 444 -13.59 25.82 25.64
C LEU A 444 -12.94 24.51 26.08
N ALA A 445 -13.46 23.36 25.63
CA ALA A 445 -12.87 22.05 25.92
C ALA A 445 -11.45 21.91 25.35
N LEU A 446 -11.19 22.41 24.13
CA LEU A 446 -9.84 22.42 23.55
C LEU A 446 -8.87 23.34 24.31
N ARG A 447 -9.36 24.45 24.88
CA ARG A 447 -8.55 25.33 25.72
C ARG A 447 -8.22 24.69 27.06
N GLN A 448 -9.20 24.09 27.73
CA GLN A 448 -8.99 23.36 28.98
C GLN A 448 -7.99 22.23 28.79
N LYS A 449 -8.16 21.41 27.74
CA LYS A 449 -7.21 20.34 27.42
C LYS A 449 -5.79 20.87 27.17
N ARG A 450 -5.64 22.02 26.49
CA ARG A 450 -4.32 22.63 26.28
C ARG A 450 -3.72 23.15 27.59
N GLU A 451 -4.52 23.72 28.48
CA GLU A 451 -4.08 24.16 29.80
C GLU A 451 -3.64 22.98 30.67
N GLU A 452 -4.38 21.87 30.66
CA GLU A 452 -4.01 20.61 31.32
C GLU A 452 -2.69 20.04 30.77
N GLU A 453 -2.52 19.98 29.43
CA GLU A 453 -1.25 19.55 28.81
C GLU A 453 -0.07 20.44 29.20
N LEU A 454 -0.29 21.75 29.34
CA LEU A 454 0.72 22.72 29.80
C LEU A 454 1.08 22.53 31.27
N ASP A 455 0.09 22.29 32.13
CA ASP A 455 0.30 22.01 33.56
C ASP A 455 1.04 20.68 33.75
N GLU A 456 0.68 19.62 33.00
CA GLU A 456 1.42 18.35 32.99
C GLU A 456 2.88 18.55 32.54
N TYR A 457 3.11 19.36 31.51
CA TYR A 457 4.45 19.66 31.02
C TYR A 457 5.28 20.46 32.05
N GLU A 458 4.67 21.44 32.72
CA GLU A 458 5.30 22.21 33.80
C GLU A 458 5.67 21.31 34.98
N ILE A 459 4.76 20.40 35.37
CA ILE A 459 5.01 19.39 36.41
C ILE A 459 6.14 18.45 35.98
N GLY A 460 6.13 17.96 34.74
CA GLY A 460 7.18 17.09 34.20
C GLY A 460 8.56 17.77 34.23
N LYS A 461 8.63 19.03 33.79
CA LYS A 461 9.86 19.84 33.82
C LYS A 461 10.33 20.09 35.26
N ALA A 462 9.41 20.38 36.18
CA ALA A 462 9.73 20.55 37.60
C ALA A 462 10.21 19.24 38.26
N MET A 463 9.64 18.09 37.90
CA MET A 463 10.08 16.77 38.35
C MET A 463 11.50 16.47 37.88
N ILE A 464 11.82 16.71 36.60
CA ILE A 464 13.18 16.55 36.07
C ILE A 464 14.16 17.51 36.76
N ALA A 465 13.76 18.75 37.02
CA ALA A 465 14.60 19.72 37.73
C ALA A 465 14.87 19.30 39.19
N LYS A 466 13.88 18.70 39.87
CA LYS A 466 13.98 18.31 41.29
C LYS A 466 14.74 17.01 41.50
N TYR A 467 14.48 16.00 40.68
CA TYR A 467 15.03 14.65 40.83
C TYR A 467 16.18 14.34 39.86
N GLY A 468 16.56 15.30 39.01
CA GLY A 468 17.63 15.14 38.04
C GLY A 468 17.27 14.21 36.87
N ARG A 469 18.28 13.77 36.10
CA ARG A 469 18.09 12.81 35.01
C ARG A 469 17.77 11.39 35.49
N GLU A 470 17.83 11.13 36.79
CA GLU A 470 17.60 9.79 37.35
C GLU A 470 16.13 9.36 37.25
N VAL A 471 15.17 10.30 37.23
CA VAL A 471 13.75 9.96 36.97
C VAL A 471 13.45 9.49 35.55
N ALA A 472 14.38 9.68 34.61
CA ALA A 472 14.27 9.16 33.25
C ALA A 472 14.97 7.80 33.07
N VAL A 473 15.59 7.25 34.13
CA VAL A 473 16.28 5.96 34.06
C VAL A 473 15.24 4.85 34.22
N MET A 474 15.14 4.00 33.20
CA MET A 474 14.30 2.81 33.24
C MET A 474 14.67 1.93 34.45
N PRO A 475 13.70 1.49 35.27
CA PRO A 475 13.99 0.65 36.43
C PRO A 475 14.80 -0.59 36.04
N PRO A 476 15.81 -1.00 36.84
CA PRO A 476 16.64 -2.17 36.54
C PRO A 476 15.88 -3.45 36.14
N PRO A 477 14.78 -3.86 36.82
CA PRO A 477 14.05 -5.07 36.43
C PRO A 477 13.38 -4.93 35.06
N VAL A 478 12.93 -3.72 34.70
CA VAL A 478 12.33 -3.46 33.38
C VAL A 478 13.43 -3.52 32.31
N ALA A 479 14.57 -2.87 32.55
CA ALA A 479 15.70 -2.86 31.62
C ALA A 479 16.22 -4.28 31.34
N GLU A 480 16.32 -5.13 32.37
CA GLU A 480 16.71 -6.53 32.22
C GLU A 480 15.72 -7.31 31.35
N ARG A 481 14.40 -7.15 31.56
CA ARG A 481 13.38 -7.83 30.75
C ARG A 481 13.39 -7.36 29.30
N VAL A 482 13.48 -6.05 29.07
CA VAL A 482 13.57 -5.44 27.74
C VAL A 482 14.80 -5.97 27.01
N ALA A 483 15.97 -5.99 27.67
CA ALA A 483 17.20 -6.50 27.10
C ALA A 483 17.11 -8.02 26.83
N LYS A 484 16.61 -8.81 27.78
CA LYS A 484 16.47 -10.26 27.66
C LYS A 484 15.55 -10.64 26.50
N ARG A 485 14.38 -10.01 26.38
CA ARG A 485 13.41 -10.33 25.33
C ARG A 485 13.90 -9.87 23.96
N GLY A 486 14.49 -8.69 23.88
CA GLY A 486 15.17 -8.20 22.67
C GLY A 486 16.29 -9.15 22.21
N MET A 487 17.12 -9.62 23.15
CA MET A 487 18.21 -10.56 22.87
C MET A 487 17.71 -11.95 22.49
N VAL A 488 16.68 -12.48 23.15
CA VAL A 488 16.13 -13.81 22.81
C VAL A 488 15.53 -13.79 21.41
N ILE A 489 14.64 -12.84 21.11
CA ILE A 489 13.97 -12.80 19.81
C ILE A 489 14.96 -12.38 18.71
N GLY A 490 15.59 -11.20 18.83
CA GLY A 490 16.53 -10.71 17.83
C GLY A 490 17.79 -11.59 17.70
N GLY A 491 18.33 -12.04 18.83
CA GLY A 491 19.50 -12.91 18.85
C GLY A 491 19.22 -14.30 18.28
N SER A 492 18.01 -14.85 18.39
CA SER A 492 17.66 -16.14 17.75
C SER A 492 17.72 -16.07 16.22
N PHE A 493 17.20 -14.99 15.62
CA PHE A 493 17.29 -14.75 14.18
C PHE A 493 18.74 -14.50 13.76
N TYR A 494 19.50 -13.75 14.56
CA TYR A 494 20.92 -13.52 14.28
C TYR A 494 21.75 -14.81 14.37
N ALA A 495 21.51 -15.65 15.37
CA ALA A 495 22.15 -16.96 15.48
C ALA A 495 21.78 -17.86 14.30
N THR A 496 20.51 -17.83 13.85
CA THR A 496 20.05 -18.54 12.66
C THR A 496 20.76 -18.04 11.40
N MET A 497 20.94 -16.73 11.25
CA MET A 497 21.73 -16.12 10.17
C MET A 497 23.15 -16.68 10.13
N LEU A 498 23.84 -16.69 11.28
CA LEU A 498 25.21 -17.23 11.38
C LEU A 498 25.25 -18.73 11.08
N ALA A 499 24.27 -19.49 11.55
CA ALA A 499 24.15 -20.92 11.29
C ALA A 499 23.93 -21.21 9.80
N VAL A 500 23.01 -20.50 9.14
CA VAL A 500 22.76 -20.62 7.70
C VAL A 500 24.00 -20.23 6.89
N PHE A 501 24.69 -19.16 7.28
CA PHE A 501 25.92 -18.75 6.62
C PHE A 501 27.03 -19.81 6.77
N GLY A 502 27.27 -20.29 7.99
CA GLY A 502 28.24 -21.35 8.27
C GLY A 502 27.91 -22.66 7.55
N PHE A 503 26.63 -23.04 7.53
CA PHE A 503 26.14 -24.21 6.81
C PHE A 503 26.35 -24.06 5.29
N GLY A 504 26.11 -22.89 4.72
CA GLY A 504 26.40 -22.61 3.32
C GLY A 504 27.88 -22.77 2.97
N ILE A 505 28.79 -22.34 3.85
CA ILE A 505 30.23 -22.57 3.69
C ILE A 505 30.57 -24.07 3.72
N VAL A 506 29.97 -24.83 4.64
CA VAL A 506 30.18 -26.28 4.72
C VAL A 506 29.68 -26.98 3.47
N LEU A 507 28.47 -26.65 2.99
CA LEU A 507 27.92 -27.21 1.75
C LEU A 507 28.81 -26.89 0.54
N PHE A 508 29.25 -25.64 0.41
CA PHE A 508 30.15 -25.22 -0.65
C PHE A 508 31.47 -26.02 -0.65
N LYS A 509 32.01 -26.31 0.54
CA LYS A 509 33.25 -27.09 0.67
C LYS A 509 33.10 -28.61 0.52
N THR A 510 31.93 -29.16 0.85
CA THR A 510 31.77 -30.63 1.02
C THR A 510 30.93 -31.31 -0.05
N GLN A 511 30.03 -30.57 -0.73
CA GLN A 511 29.05 -31.17 -1.64
C GLN A 511 29.21 -30.73 -3.10
N GLU A 512 30.22 -29.91 -3.43
CA GLU A 512 30.39 -29.27 -4.75
C GLU A 512 29.12 -28.57 -5.26
N ILE A 513 28.19 -28.25 -4.35
CA ILE A 513 26.97 -27.51 -4.68
C ILE A 513 27.36 -26.06 -4.86
N ILE A 514 27.24 -25.56 -6.09
CA ILE A 514 27.44 -24.15 -6.42
C ILE A 514 26.21 -23.39 -5.90
N ILE A 515 26.33 -22.82 -4.69
CA ILE A 515 25.31 -21.91 -4.16
C ILE A 515 25.61 -20.51 -4.72
N PRO A 516 24.67 -19.88 -5.46
CA PRO A 516 24.86 -18.52 -5.95
C PRO A 516 25.20 -17.56 -4.80
N PRO A 517 26.30 -16.78 -4.88
CA PRO A 517 26.66 -15.83 -3.82
C PRO A 517 25.55 -14.81 -3.51
N THR A 518 24.76 -14.45 -4.53
CA THR A 518 23.58 -13.57 -4.42
C THR A 518 22.50 -14.18 -3.55
N LEU A 519 22.19 -15.47 -3.70
CA LEU A 519 21.24 -16.20 -2.86
C LEU A 519 21.70 -16.19 -1.39
N MET A 520 22.96 -16.52 -1.13
CA MET A 520 23.52 -16.50 0.24
C MET A 520 23.47 -15.11 0.87
N ALA A 521 23.81 -14.06 0.10
CA ALA A 521 23.73 -12.69 0.56
C ALA A 521 22.28 -12.29 0.88
N PHE A 522 21.32 -12.66 0.03
CA PHE A 522 19.91 -12.32 0.25
C PHE A 522 19.34 -13.00 1.49
N VAL A 523 19.59 -14.30 1.67
CA VAL A 523 19.10 -15.06 2.84
C VAL A 523 19.71 -14.52 4.13
N THR A 524 21.01 -14.20 4.14
CA THR A 524 21.64 -13.64 5.34
C THR A 524 21.17 -12.21 5.63
N LEU A 525 20.99 -11.36 4.62
CA LEU A 525 20.41 -10.02 4.79
C LEU A 525 18.96 -10.08 5.29
N ALA A 526 18.14 -11.02 4.80
CA ALA A 526 16.78 -11.21 5.27
C ALA A 526 16.73 -11.63 6.75
N LEU A 527 17.57 -12.60 7.15
CA LEU A 527 17.67 -13.01 8.55
C LEU A 527 18.25 -11.91 9.45
N LEU A 528 19.17 -11.09 8.94
CA LEU A 528 19.67 -9.91 9.64
C LEU A 528 18.56 -8.88 9.86
N ALA A 529 17.76 -8.58 8.83
CA ALA A 529 16.62 -7.68 8.95
C ALA A 529 15.62 -8.21 9.99
N LEU A 530 15.30 -9.51 9.95
CA LEU A 530 14.46 -10.17 10.96
C LEU A 530 15.08 -10.11 12.36
N ALA A 531 16.40 -10.17 12.50
CA ALA A 531 17.07 -10.00 13.79
C ALA A 531 16.91 -8.58 14.34
N ILE A 532 17.05 -7.55 13.49
CA ILE A 532 16.85 -6.15 13.88
C ILE A 532 15.39 -5.91 14.28
N PHE A 533 14.43 -6.31 13.44
CA PHE A 533 13.01 -6.15 13.72
C PHE A 533 12.54 -7.00 14.91
N GLY A 534 13.04 -8.23 15.00
CA GLY A 534 12.79 -9.13 16.12
C GLY A 534 13.35 -8.59 17.44
N GLY A 535 14.52 -7.95 17.41
CA GLY A 535 15.09 -7.26 18.55
C GLY A 535 14.25 -6.06 18.99
N ALA A 536 13.83 -5.21 18.05
CA ALA A 536 12.94 -4.08 18.32
C ALA A 536 11.59 -4.54 18.88
N TYR A 537 10.96 -5.55 18.27
CA TYR A 537 9.75 -6.17 18.78
C TYR A 537 9.96 -6.76 20.17
N GLY A 538 11.06 -7.48 20.41
CA GLY A 538 11.39 -8.05 21.72
C GLY A 538 11.52 -6.99 22.82
N MET A 539 12.14 -5.85 22.51
CA MET A 539 12.23 -4.74 23.46
C MET A 539 10.86 -4.11 23.76
N MET A 540 10.06 -3.87 22.71
CA MET A 540 8.75 -3.22 22.83
C MET A 540 7.66 -4.15 23.40
N SER A 541 7.81 -5.45 23.26
CA SER A 541 6.85 -6.45 23.76
C SER A 541 7.07 -6.78 25.25
N ALA A 542 8.16 -6.33 25.88
CA ALA A 542 8.38 -6.52 27.31
C ALA A 542 7.51 -5.58 28.17
N SER A 543 7.05 -6.04 29.34
CA SER A 543 6.30 -5.17 30.25
C SER A 543 7.21 -4.10 30.84
N TRP A 544 6.81 -2.83 30.64
CA TRP A 544 7.47 -1.65 31.21
C TRP A 544 6.98 -1.31 32.62
N ASP A 545 5.99 -2.05 33.13
CA ASP A 545 5.51 -1.95 34.50
C ASP A 545 6.45 -2.75 35.44
N PRO A 546 7.08 -2.13 36.44
CA PRO A 546 8.00 -2.83 37.33
C PRO A 546 7.34 -3.99 38.08
N ASP A 547 6.02 -3.90 38.34
CA ASP A 547 5.27 -4.83 39.18
C ASP A 547 4.61 -5.96 38.37
N LYS A 548 4.74 -5.95 37.03
CA LYS A 548 4.19 -6.97 36.14
C LYS A 548 5.26 -7.59 35.25
N GLU A 549 5.21 -8.90 35.08
CA GLU A 549 6.13 -9.61 34.17
C GLU A 549 5.73 -9.45 32.69
N GLY A 550 4.43 -9.29 32.42
CA GLY A 550 3.87 -9.22 31.08
C GLY A 550 3.54 -10.58 30.46
N SER A 551 2.94 -10.55 29.27
CA SER A 551 2.48 -11.72 28.54
C SER A 551 3.62 -12.43 27.77
N ALA A 552 3.44 -13.73 27.55
CA ALA A 552 4.45 -14.59 26.92
C ALA A 552 4.78 -14.20 25.45
N LEU A 553 3.80 -13.68 24.71
CA LEU A 553 4.03 -13.11 23.36
C LEU A 553 4.24 -11.60 23.38
N GLY A 554 3.67 -10.89 24.36
CA GLY A 554 3.94 -9.47 24.57
C GLY A 554 3.21 -8.56 23.58
N THR A 555 2.12 -9.05 22.96
CA THR A 555 1.37 -8.31 21.93
C THR A 555 0.60 -7.13 22.50
N GLU A 556 0.09 -7.27 23.72
CA GLU A 556 -0.64 -6.21 24.43
C GLU A 556 0.35 -5.12 24.86
N GLU A 557 1.45 -5.53 25.50
CA GLU A 557 2.55 -4.66 25.92
C GLU A 557 3.17 -3.92 24.73
N PHE A 558 3.33 -4.60 23.59
CA PHE A 558 3.81 -3.96 22.37
C PHE A 558 2.90 -2.81 21.92
N SER A 559 1.58 -3.02 21.91
CA SER A 559 0.62 -1.98 21.52
C SER A 559 0.64 -0.81 22.50
N GLU A 560 0.66 -1.08 23.81
CA GLU A 560 0.72 -0.06 24.86
C GLU A 560 2.01 0.75 24.79
N ASN A 561 3.16 0.08 24.74
CA ASN A 561 4.47 0.72 24.66
C ASN A 561 4.64 1.53 23.37
N MET A 562 4.10 1.06 22.25
CA MET A 562 4.10 1.82 20.98
C MET A 562 3.26 3.10 21.09
N GLN A 563 2.13 3.07 21.80
CA GLN A 563 1.32 4.27 22.04
C GLN A 563 2.07 5.26 22.93
N ILE A 564 2.67 4.80 24.03
CA ILE A 564 3.48 5.62 24.94
C ILE A 564 4.64 6.27 24.18
N LEU A 565 5.36 5.50 23.36
CA LEU A 565 6.47 6.01 22.56
C LEU A 565 5.99 7.05 21.54
N GLY A 566 4.87 6.79 20.86
CA GLY A 566 4.25 7.72 19.92
C GLY A 566 3.81 9.03 20.59
N GLU A 567 3.24 8.95 21.79
CA GLU A 567 2.91 10.13 22.59
C GLU A 567 4.15 10.90 23.03
N GLY A 568 5.22 10.21 23.40
CA GLY A 568 6.52 10.81 23.71
C GLY A 568 7.10 11.59 22.53
N PHE A 569 7.09 11.01 21.32
CA PHE A 569 7.52 11.72 20.11
C PHE A 569 6.63 12.92 19.80
N ARG A 570 5.30 12.79 19.93
CA ARG A 570 4.36 13.91 19.75
C ARG A 570 4.67 15.04 20.74
N LYS A 571 4.88 14.72 22.02
CA LYS A 571 5.24 15.69 23.06
C LYS A 571 6.58 16.37 22.75
N ALA A 572 7.60 15.62 22.32
CA ALA A 572 8.90 16.17 21.93
C ALA A 572 8.78 17.14 20.74
N THR A 573 7.93 16.86 19.75
CA THR A 573 7.70 17.79 18.63
C THR A 573 6.97 19.07 19.04
N LEU A 574 6.21 19.04 20.13
CA LEU A 574 5.45 20.18 20.66
C LEU A 574 6.18 20.94 21.77
N GLU A 575 7.38 20.49 22.16
CA GLU A 575 8.14 21.06 23.28
C GLU A 575 8.36 22.57 23.12
N GLU A 576 8.77 23.02 21.93
CA GLU A 576 8.98 24.44 21.63
C GLU A 576 7.69 25.27 21.77
N ASP A 577 6.54 24.71 21.37
CA ASP A 577 5.24 25.37 21.48
C ASP A 577 4.78 25.44 22.95
N TYR A 578 5.02 24.39 23.73
CA TYR A 578 4.75 24.39 25.17
C TYR A 578 5.62 25.39 25.91
N GLU A 579 6.90 25.52 25.56
CA GLU A 579 7.79 26.51 26.17
C GLU A 579 7.34 27.95 25.89
N LYS A 580 7.02 28.28 24.62
CA LYS A 580 6.47 29.61 24.27
C LYS A 580 5.16 29.90 24.99
N ALA A 581 4.29 28.90 25.11
CA ALA A 581 3.01 29.06 25.80
C ALA A 581 3.20 29.27 27.32
N LEU A 582 4.18 28.60 27.94
CA LEU A 582 4.59 28.82 29.33
C LEU A 582 5.16 30.22 29.54
N GLU A 583 6.03 30.70 28.65
CA GLU A 583 6.56 32.06 28.69
C GLU A 583 5.44 33.10 28.62
N ALA A 584 4.52 32.96 27.67
CA ALA A 584 3.36 33.84 27.54
C ALA A 584 2.46 33.82 28.79
N ARG A 585 2.27 32.64 29.42
CA ARG A 585 1.53 32.50 30.69
C ARG A 585 2.23 33.24 31.83
N ASN A 586 3.54 33.11 31.93
CA ASN A 586 4.36 33.77 32.95
C ASN A 586 4.37 35.29 32.78
N GLU A 587 4.48 35.80 31.55
CA GLU A 587 4.35 37.22 31.25
C GLU A 587 2.97 37.76 31.64
N ARG A 588 1.90 37.03 31.31
CA ARG A 588 0.53 37.40 31.69
C ARG A 588 0.35 37.44 33.20
N ARG A 589 0.93 36.48 33.95
CA ARG A 589 0.89 36.46 35.42
C ARG A 589 1.60 37.69 36.01
N LYS A 590 2.80 38.02 35.51
CA LYS A 590 3.54 39.24 35.91
C LYS A 590 2.74 40.52 35.65
N LEU A 591 2.06 40.62 34.51
CA LEU A 591 1.22 41.78 34.18
C LEU A 591 0.01 41.89 35.11
N LEU A 592 -0.63 40.78 35.49
CA LEU A 592 -1.75 40.77 36.43
C LEU A 592 -1.31 41.19 37.83
N GLU A 593 -0.20 40.63 38.33
CA GLU A 593 0.37 41.02 39.62
C GLU A 593 0.75 42.51 39.67
N ALA A 594 1.32 43.05 38.59
CA ALA A 594 1.62 44.48 38.48
C ALA A 594 0.34 45.35 38.51
N LYS A 595 -0.74 44.90 37.85
CA LYS A 595 -2.04 45.59 37.89
C LYS A 595 -2.66 45.54 39.28
N GLU A 596 -2.59 44.40 39.96
CA GLU A 596 -3.09 44.25 41.33
C GLU A 596 -2.31 45.14 42.30
N LYS A 597 -0.97 45.15 42.23
CA LYS A 597 -0.14 46.07 43.03
C LYS A 597 -0.53 47.53 42.82
N LYS A 598 -0.65 47.95 41.55
CA LYS A 598 -1.09 49.32 41.21
C LYS A 598 -2.50 49.63 41.75
N LYS A 599 -3.42 48.66 41.71
CA LYS A 599 -4.77 48.80 42.27
C LYS A 599 -4.72 48.97 43.79
N THR A 600 -3.90 48.19 44.50
CA THR A 600 -3.72 48.29 45.95
C THR A 600 -3.06 49.61 46.35
N GLU A 601 -2.07 50.08 45.59
CA GLU A 601 -1.47 51.41 45.78
C GLU A 601 -2.48 52.54 45.59
N LEU A 602 -3.41 52.42 44.64
CA LEU A 602 -4.49 53.38 44.41
C LEU A 602 -5.55 53.36 45.52
N LEU A 603 -5.80 52.20 46.13
CA LEU A 603 -6.75 52.08 47.25
C LEU A 603 -6.19 52.60 48.58
N ASN A 604 -4.86 52.66 48.72
CA ASN A 604 -4.19 53.16 49.93
C ASN A 604 -3.89 54.67 49.89
N LYS A 605 -4.14 55.34 48.74
CA LYS A 605 -4.08 56.80 48.58
C LYS A 605 -5.46 57.39 48.70
#